data_AF-A0A7V8B0B7-F1
#
_entry.id   AF-A0A7V8B0B7-F1
#
_cell.length_a   1.000
_cell.length_b   1.000
_cell.length_c   1.000
_cell.angle_alpha   90.00
_cell.angle_beta   90.00
_cell.angle_gamma   90.00
#
_symmetry.space_group_name_H-M   'P 1'
#
loop_
_entity.id
_entity.type
_entity.pdbx_description
1 polymer ?
#
loop_
_entity_poly.entity_id
_entity_poly.type
_entity_poly.pdbx_seq_one_letter_code
_entity_poly.pdbx_strand_id
1 'polypeptide(L)' 'TFTGYLGDIINDDVVAAGGYRTNLISYTFTGGNGFSAILSLEEGGNGDSDVDVTLNDYTPHIVGGLKYAGGWGSIAAVGA' A
#
# COMPACT_ATOMS: atom_id res chain seq x y z
N THR A 1 -4.12 -1.68 -6.52
CA THR A 1 -3.82 -1.31 -5.11
C THR A 1 -4.40 0.07 -4.81
N PHE A 2 -4.38 0.55 -3.56
CA PHE A 2 -4.95 1.86 -3.18
C PHE A 2 -4.42 3.04 -4.02
N THR A 3 -3.13 3.01 -4.35
CA THR A 3 -2.43 4.03 -5.16
C THR A 3 -2.47 3.77 -6.67
N GLY A 4 -2.95 2.60 -7.13
CA GLY A 4 -2.89 2.22 -8.54
C GLY A 4 -1.62 1.45 -8.95
N TYR A 5 -0.80 1.01 -7.97
CA TYR A 5 0.46 0.28 -8.16
C TYR A 5 1.50 1.14 -8.91
N LEU A 6 2.48 0.55 -9.59
CA LEU A 6 3.50 1.28 -10.36
C LEU A 6 2.93 2.04 -11.58
N GLY A 7 1.67 1.80 -11.96
CA GLY A 7 1.07 2.37 -13.17
C GLY A 7 1.68 1.80 -14.45
N ASP A 8 1.59 2.56 -15.54
CA ASP A 8 2.13 2.18 -16.85
C ASP A 8 3.61 2.58 -16.97
N ILE A 9 4.50 1.73 -16.46
CA ILE A 9 5.96 1.89 -16.62
C ILE A 9 6.40 1.14 -17.88
N ILE A 10 7.13 1.81 -18.78
CA ILE A 10 7.62 1.24 -20.05
C ILE A 10 8.65 0.11 -19.82
N ASN A 11 9.36 0.14 -18.69
CA ASN A 11 10.35 -0.87 -18.31
C ASN A 11 10.35 -1.06 -16.78
N ASP A 12 9.59 -2.04 -16.26
CA ASP A 12 9.43 -2.22 -14.81
C ASP A 12 10.61 -2.97 -14.15
N ASP A 13 11.44 -3.66 -14.93
CA ASP A 13 12.62 -4.44 -14.48
C ASP A 13 13.73 -3.63 -13.77
N VAL A 14 13.66 -2.29 -13.80
CA VAL A 14 14.64 -1.40 -13.12
C VAL A 14 14.08 -0.77 -11.84
N VAL A 15 12.82 -1.05 -11.51
CA VAL A 15 12.15 -0.53 -10.31
C VAL A 15 11.96 -1.68 -9.33
N ALA A 16 12.76 -1.69 -8.27
CA ALA A 16 12.51 -2.55 -7.12
C ALA A 16 11.31 -2.00 -6.34
N ALA A 17 10.09 -2.42 -6.69
CA ALA A 17 8.98 -2.32 -5.76
C ALA A 17 9.19 -3.43 -4.71
N GLY A 18 9.23 -3.05 -3.43
CA GLY A 18 9.50 -4.00 -2.33
C GLY A 18 8.47 -5.14 -2.27
N GLY A 19 8.55 -5.97 -1.23
CA GLY A 19 7.75 -7.20 -1.17
C GLY A 19 6.24 -7.01 -1.37
N TYR A 20 5.66 -7.91 -2.15
CA TYR A 20 4.28 -7.80 -2.63
C TYR A 20 3.27 -8.62 -1.82
N ARG A 21 3.75 -9.48 -0.91
CA ARG A 21 2.92 -10.50 -0.25
C ARG A 21 3.10 -10.45 1.26
N THR A 22 1.98 -10.26 1.95
CA THR A 22 1.85 -10.34 3.41
C THR A 22 0.43 -10.79 3.74
N ASN A 23 0.25 -11.47 4.87
CA ASN A 23 -1.07 -11.55 5.47
C ASN A 23 -1.49 -10.14 5.90
N LEU A 24 -2.70 -9.72 5.52
CA LEU A 24 -3.19 -8.38 5.82
C LEU A 24 -4.69 -8.38 6.13
N ILE A 25 -5.07 -7.52 7.05
CA ILE A 25 -6.45 -7.08 7.24
C ILE A 25 -6.49 -5.59 6.90
N SER A 26 -7.37 -5.19 5.99
CA SER A 26 -7.44 -3.81 5.53
C SER A 26 -8.87 -3.32 5.41
N TYR A 27 -9.05 -2.04 5.72
CA TYR A 27 -10.29 -1.33 5.52
C TYR A 27 -10.05 -0.06 4.69
N THR A 28 -10.84 0.10 3.63
CA THR A 28 -10.84 1.32 2.81
C THR A 28 -12.16 2.04 2.99
N PHE A 29 -12.10 3.26 3.52
CA PHE A 29 -13.20 4.21 3.47
C PHE A 29 -13.21 4.94 2.12
N THR A 30 -14.38 5.03 1.50
CA THR A 30 -14.59 5.81 0.27
C THR A 30 -15.72 6.81 0.48
N GLY A 31 -15.37 8.10 0.55
CA GLY A 31 -16.33 9.19 0.65
C GLY A 31 -16.88 9.61 -0.70
N GLY A 32 -18.12 10.12 -0.72
CA GLY A 32 -18.76 10.63 -1.94
C GLY A 32 -18.20 11.97 -2.45
N ASN A 33 -17.25 12.57 -1.74
CA ASN A 33 -16.63 13.86 -2.04
C ASN A 33 -15.23 13.73 -2.67
N GLY A 34 -14.89 12.54 -3.17
CA GLY A 34 -13.59 12.27 -3.80
C GLY A 34 -12.46 11.90 -2.82
N PHE A 35 -12.69 11.97 -1.50
CA PHE A 35 -11.71 11.53 -0.51
C PHE A 35 -11.87 10.05 -0.15
N SER A 36 -10.74 9.36 -0.04
CA SER A 36 -10.66 7.99 0.46
C SER A 36 -9.54 7.87 1.49
N ALA A 37 -9.71 6.95 2.44
CA ALA A 37 -8.69 6.59 3.42
C ALA A 37 -8.56 5.07 3.50
N ILE A 38 -7.36 4.59 3.77
CA ILE A 38 -7.10 3.17 4.00
C ILE A 38 -6.32 2.99 5.30
N LEU A 39 -6.64 1.93 6.02
CA LEU A 39 -5.89 1.44 7.17
C LEU A 39 -5.70 -0.07 7.03
N SER A 40 -4.48 -0.54 7.18
CA SER A 40 -4.12 -1.95 7.10
C SER A 40 -3.25 -2.35 8.28
N LEU A 41 -3.43 -3.60 8.70
CA LEU A 41 -2.57 -4.30 9.66
C LEU A 41 -1.90 -5.45 8.93
N GLU A 42 -0.57 -5.44 8.89
CA GLU A 42 0.22 -6.35 8.07
C GLU A 42 1.19 -7.16 8.94
N GLU A 43 1.33 -8.45 8.61
CA GLU A 43 2.34 -9.33 9.22
C GLU A 43 3.75 -9.01 8.70
N GLY A 44 3.89 -8.55 7.45
CA GLY A 44 5.16 -8.45 6.76
C GLY A 44 5.59 -9.79 6.13
N GLY A 45 6.53 -9.74 5.19
CA GLY A 45 6.96 -10.92 4.42
C GLY A 45 8.46 -11.01 4.23
N ASN A 46 8.95 -12.22 4.02
CA ASN A 46 10.38 -12.53 3.88
C ASN A 46 10.75 -13.28 2.57
N GLY A 47 9.76 -13.63 1.75
CA GLY A 47 9.96 -14.43 0.53
C GLY A 47 9.98 -13.63 -0.78
N ASP A 48 9.91 -12.30 -0.69
CA ASP A 48 9.76 -11.37 -1.82
C ASP A 48 10.36 -9.98 -1.51
N SER A 49 11.09 -9.90 -0.39
CA SER A 49 11.70 -8.67 0.12
C SER A 49 13.19 -8.93 0.32
N ASP A 50 14.04 -7.95 0.01
CA ASP A 50 15.49 -8.03 0.27
C ASP A 50 15.84 -8.02 1.77
N VAL A 51 14.87 -7.67 2.60
CA VAL A 51 14.94 -7.63 4.07
C VAL A 51 13.77 -8.38 4.67
N ASP A 52 14.04 -9.17 5.71
CA ASP A 52 12.99 -9.82 6.50
C ASP A 52 12.27 -8.76 7.33
N VAL A 53 11.00 -8.53 6.97
CA VAL A 53 10.10 -7.61 7.69
C VAL A 53 8.94 -8.36 8.32
N THR A 54 9.01 -9.69 8.43
CA THR A 54 7.98 -10.48 9.10
C THR A 54 7.98 -10.16 10.59
N LEU A 55 6.79 -9.82 11.09
CA LEU A 55 6.55 -9.55 12.50
C LEU A 55 6.84 -10.81 13.32
N ASN A 56 7.68 -10.65 14.34
CA ASN A 56 7.99 -11.69 15.33
C ASN A 56 7.43 -11.39 16.73
N ASP A 57 6.66 -10.30 16.87
CA ASP A 57 6.08 -9.78 18.11
C ASP A 57 4.55 -9.54 17.99
N TYR A 58 3.91 -8.93 19.00
CA TYR A 58 2.45 -8.82 19.07
C TYR A 58 1.81 -7.64 18.31
N THR A 59 2.60 -6.70 17.79
CA THR A 59 2.07 -5.48 17.14
C THR A 59 2.23 -5.56 15.64
N PRO A 60 1.16 -5.55 14.83
CA PRO A 60 1.28 -5.57 13.37
C PRO A 60 1.90 -4.29 12.83
N HIS A 61 2.43 -4.35 11.61
CA HIS A 61 2.76 -3.16 10.85
C HIS A 61 1.46 -2.40 10.54
N ILE A 62 1.42 -1.12 10.91
CA ILE A 62 0.24 -0.28 10.70
C ILE A 62 0.48 0.57 9.47
N VAL A 63 -0.23 0.28 8.40
CA VAL A 63 -0.10 1.00 7.13
C VAL A 63 -1.34 1.86 6.91
N GLY A 64 -1.13 3.16 6.72
CA GLY A 64 -2.18 4.14 6.50
C GLY A 64 -2.03 4.86 5.17
N GLY A 65 -3.15 5.29 4.58
CA GLY A 65 -3.10 6.07 3.36
C GLY A 65 -4.30 6.99 3.18
N LEU A 66 -4.07 8.08 2.44
CA LEU A 66 -5.08 9.05 2.04
C LEU A 66 -5.02 9.26 0.54
N LYS A 67 -6.20 9.49 -0.05
CA LYS A 67 -6.37 9.75 -1.47
C LYS A 67 -7.42 10.83 -1.70
N TYR A 68 -7.17 11.66 -2.70
CA TYR A 68 -8.16 12.58 -3.26
C TYR A 68 -8.27 12.37 -4.77
N ALA A 69 -9.51 12.23 -5.27
CA ALA A 69 -9.82 12.06 -6.68
C ALA A 69 -10.79 13.17 -7.15
N GLY A 70 -10.43 13.84 -8.24
CA GLY A 70 -11.23 14.85 -8.92
C GLY A 70 -11.30 14.59 -10.42
N GLY A 71 -11.92 15.51 -11.17
CA GLY A 71 -12.06 15.38 -12.63
C GLY A 71 -10.74 15.33 -13.41
N TRP A 72 -9.63 15.77 -12.80
CA TRP A 72 -8.28 15.79 -13.38
C TRP A 72 -7.47 14.52 -13.08
N GLY A 73 -7.99 13.60 -12.27
CA GLY A 73 -7.26 12.42 -11.80
C GLY A 73 -7.21 12.34 -10.28
N SER A 74 -6.17 11.73 -9.73
CA SER A 74 -6.03 11.54 -8.29
C SER A 74 -4.61 11.69 -7.78
N ILE A 75 -4.49 12.09 -6.51
CA ILE A 75 -3.26 12.00 -5.73
C ILE A 75 -3.50 11.07 -4.53
N ALA A 76 -2.52 10.25 -4.22
CA ALA A 76 -2.57 9.34 -3.08
C ALA A 76 -1.19 9.25 -2.41
N ALA A 77 -1.19 9.05 -1.10
CA ALA A 77 0.00 8.77 -0.31
C ALA A 77 -0.30 7.62 0.67
N VAL A 78 0.72 6.78 0.90
CA VAL A 78 0.68 5.66 1.83
C VAL A 78 1.97 5.68 2.65
N GLY A 79 1.88 5.33 3.94
CA GLY A 79 3.02 5.21 4.84
C GLY A 79 2.76 4.19 5.95
N ALA A 80 3.85 3.76 6.58
CA ALA A 80 3.89 2.85 7.71
C ALA A 80 4.81 3.44 8.79
#